data_AF-A0A1X0S9C4-F1
#
_entry.id   AF-A0A1X0S9C4-F1
#
_cell.length_a   1.000
_cell.length_b   1.000
_cell.length_c   1.000
_cell.angle_alpha   90.00
_cell.angle_beta   90.00
_cell.angle_gamma   90.00
#
_symmetry.space_group_name_H-M   'P 1'
#
loop_
_entity.id
_entity.type
_entity.pdbx_description
1 polymer ?
#
loop_
_entity_poly.entity_id
_entity_poly.type
_entity_poly.pdbx_seq_one_letter_code
_entity_poly.pdbx_strand_id
1 'polypeptide(L)'
;MHKSHLEPVPSLPPIPNSKFIKKFGRSHKEQDKLSVNQSNTSYAPKEPIENDPHLFDLLLNDSLHFIHYGKTDSTVTSATVEKLVEKLTREMNYDFLMDFFLTFRQYLTPIKLCKLLMSRFRWTLLEETDERQLIRIRTFVVIRHWLTHYWTHDFMNSHTLRFMLCTFLTQLRTHPAILTSPRNERIVSNLRKIMKRQRRFYRHLDTDDQQREPSWTGKLERTIRKSASFSVHNRSLLCKPFHMDLCHSKLLSLITHQDNYKSIVLKYRSEIIAQQFCLIERDMLQTVSWDELIELRWRKKGSSTRHSVIQDTNLKGVELLIDFFNKTCQWVTCEIVRSTALETRVQVIEKFIRIAFKCYQHRNYSTLMQILLGLQSPAVTRLERTWERVNQVQKDLLNQLKELAKPFKNWKNIRDCMTKATEEVTESFAVECVLTQSLKGFEHVDGCIPFLGMFLLLL
;
A
#
# COMPACT_ATOMS: atom_id res chain seq x y z
N MET A 1 -59.95 -45.07 -9.32
CA MET A 1 -59.04 -44.25 -10.15
C MET A 1 -59.64 -42.85 -10.24
N HIS A 2 -59.07 -41.71 -9.87
CA HIS A 2 -57.83 -41.32 -9.19
C HIS A 2 -58.19 -40.04 -8.40
N LYS A 3 -57.84 -39.98 -7.11
CA LYS A 3 -57.87 -38.75 -6.30
C LYS A 3 -56.60 -37.95 -6.61
N SER A 4 -56.73 -36.67 -6.98
CA SER A 4 -55.61 -35.74 -7.18
C SER A 4 -55.15 -35.19 -5.83
N HIS A 5 -54.00 -35.65 -5.36
CA HIS A 5 -53.30 -35.14 -4.18
C HIS A 5 -52.62 -33.80 -4.49
N LEU A 6 -52.84 -32.83 -3.60
CA LEU A 6 -52.04 -31.61 -3.46
C LEU A 6 -50.64 -31.98 -2.93
N GLU A 7 -49.60 -31.63 -3.68
CA GLU A 7 -48.21 -31.64 -3.19
C GLU A 7 -47.82 -30.27 -2.60
N PRO A 8 -47.01 -30.24 -1.52
CA PRO A 8 -46.62 -29.01 -0.84
C PRO A 8 -45.47 -28.28 -1.56
N VAL A 9 -45.55 -26.95 -1.55
CA VAL A 9 -44.52 -26.01 -2.04
C VAL A 9 -43.20 -26.21 -1.28
N PRO A 10 -42.04 -26.34 -1.95
CA PRO A 10 -40.76 -26.46 -1.28
C PRO A 10 -40.37 -25.14 -0.60
N SER A 11 -39.96 -25.23 0.66
CA SER A 11 -39.48 -24.11 1.47
C SER A 11 -38.20 -23.50 0.89
N LEU A 12 -38.17 -22.17 0.80
CA LEU A 12 -37.00 -21.38 0.42
C LEU A 12 -35.86 -21.57 1.43
N PRO A 13 -34.59 -21.66 0.99
CA PRO A 13 -33.46 -21.73 1.89
C PRO A 13 -33.24 -20.38 2.60
N PRO A 14 -32.72 -20.37 3.84
CA PRO A 14 -32.47 -19.14 4.57
C PRO A 14 -31.34 -18.30 3.92
N ILE A 15 -31.58 -17.00 3.83
CA ILE A 15 -30.67 -15.98 3.29
C ILE A 15 -29.36 -15.96 4.10
N PRO A 16 -28.17 -16.00 3.47
CA PRO A 16 -26.92 -15.93 4.21
C PRO A 16 -26.68 -14.52 4.77
N ASN A 17 -26.51 -14.46 6.10
CA ASN A 17 -26.12 -13.27 6.84
C ASN A 17 -24.83 -12.60 6.29
N SER A 18 -24.88 -11.27 6.23
CA SER A 18 -23.77 -10.32 6.06
C SER A 18 -22.44 -10.78 6.68
N LYS A 19 -21.59 -11.42 5.87
CA LYS A 19 -20.16 -11.66 6.15
C LYS A 19 -19.37 -11.67 4.83
N PHE A 20 -19.23 -10.51 4.18
CA PHE A 20 -18.46 -10.39 2.94
C PHE A 20 -16.93 -10.36 3.14
N ILE A 21 -16.43 -10.44 4.38
CA ILE A 21 -14.99 -10.52 4.68
C ILE A 21 -14.78 -11.50 5.85
N LYS A 22 -14.88 -12.82 5.63
CA LYS A 22 -14.35 -13.86 6.55
C LYS A 22 -14.46 -15.32 6.08
N LYS A 23 -14.33 -15.61 4.77
CA LYS A 23 -14.35 -17.02 4.33
C LYS A 23 -13.52 -17.32 3.08
N PHE A 24 -12.20 -17.08 3.12
CA PHE A 24 -11.26 -17.79 2.26
C PHE A 24 -10.01 -18.11 3.08
N GLY A 25 -9.96 -19.34 3.56
CA GLY A 25 -8.96 -19.83 4.49
C GLY A 25 -9.30 -21.25 4.89
N ARG A 26 -9.33 -22.16 3.90
CA ARG A 26 -9.20 -23.60 4.12
C ARG A 26 -8.89 -24.33 2.81
N SER A 27 -7.84 -25.14 2.90
CA SER A 27 -7.43 -26.26 2.05
C SER A 27 -6.73 -25.95 0.72
N HIS A 28 -5.43 -26.25 0.66
CA HIS A 28 -4.96 -27.47 -0.03
C HIS A 28 -3.74 -28.03 0.71
N LYS A 29 -3.94 -29.19 1.37
CA LYS A 29 -2.89 -30.15 1.72
C LYS A 29 -3.29 -31.44 1.01
N GLU A 30 -2.59 -31.77 -0.07
CA GLU A 30 -2.49 -33.09 -0.70
C GLU A 30 -1.07 -33.10 -1.27
N GLN A 31 -0.10 -33.77 -0.64
CA GLN A 31 0.21 -35.20 -0.76
C GLN A 31 0.26 -35.66 -2.22
N ASP A 32 1.45 -35.55 -2.80
CA ASP A 32 1.94 -36.53 -3.78
C ASP A 32 3.26 -37.10 -3.29
N LYS A 33 3.19 -38.38 -2.90
CA LYS A 33 4.32 -39.29 -2.72
C LYS A 33 4.58 -39.91 -4.09
N LEU A 34 5.75 -39.63 -4.69
CA LEU A 34 6.27 -40.42 -5.81
C LEU A 34 7.75 -40.73 -5.56
N SER A 35 7.97 -41.99 -5.21
CA SER A 35 9.06 -42.88 -5.63
C SER A 35 10.47 -42.30 -5.73
N VAL A 36 11.27 -42.61 -4.71
CA VAL A 36 12.73 -42.56 -4.74
C VAL A 36 13.25 -43.56 -5.77
N ASN A 37 13.93 -43.08 -6.81
CA ASN A 37 14.94 -43.85 -7.53
C ASN A 37 16.26 -43.09 -7.47
N GLN A 38 17.19 -43.67 -6.70
CA GLN A 38 18.57 -43.25 -6.55
C GLN A 38 19.36 -43.63 -7.81
N SER A 39 19.95 -42.64 -8.48
CA SER A 39 21.30 -42.68 -9.08
C SER A 39 21.48 -41.48 -10.01
N ASN A 40 21.94 -40.36 -9.43
CA ASN A 40 22.92 -39.49 -10.08
C ASN A 40 23.42 -38.52 -9.02
N THR A 41 24.68 -38.73 -8.64
CA THR A 41 25.47 -37.93 -7.73
C THR A 41 25.59 -36.50 -8.25
N SER A 42 24.58 -35.68 -7.94
CA SER A 42 24.63 -34.23 -8.02
C SER A 42 25.63 -33.74 -6.96
N TYR A 43 26.84 -33.41 -7.38
CA TYR A 43 27.72 -32.54 -6.61
C TYR A 43 27.01 -31.21 -6.43
N ALA A 44 26.28 -31.06 -5.32
CA ALA A 44 25.89 -29.75 -4.83
C ALA A 44 27.19 -28.97 -4.56
N PRO A 45 27.39 -27.78 -5.15
CA PRO A 45 28.52 -26.94 -4.78
C PRO A 45 28.43 -26.68 -3.27
N LYS A 46 29.55 -26.85 -2.56
CA LYS A 46 29.65 -26.44 -1.15
C LYS A 46 29.14 -25.00 -1.03
N GLU A 47 28.34 -24.73 0.00
CA GLU A 47 27.87 -23.36 0.27
C GLU A 47 29.06 -22.40 0.16
N PRO A 48 28.95 -21.32 -0.64
CA PRO A 48 30.09 -20.44 -0.87
C PRO A 48 30.52 -19.82 0.46
N ILE A 49 31.84 -19.83 0.69
CA ILE A 49 32.48 -19.33 1.90
C ILE A 49 32.01 -17.89 2.11
N GLU A 50 31.30 -17.68 3.21
CA GLU A 50 30.78 -16.37 3.53
C GLU A 50 31.95 -15.36 3.60
N ASN A 51 31.86 -14.29 2.81
CA ASN A 51 32.84 -13.19 2.68
C ASN A 51 34.01 -13.40 1.68
N ASP A 52 34.00 -14.45 0.85
CA ASP A 52 35.00 -14.57 -0.24
C ASP A 52 34.63 -13.66 -1.45
N PRO A 53 35.46 -12.70 -1.85
CA PRO A 53 35.24 -11.90 -3.06
C PRO A 53 35.21 -12.75 -4.35
N HIS A 54 35.96 -13.84 -4.42
CA HIS A 54 36.07 -14.71 -5.62
C HIS A 54 34.79 -15.49 -5.92
N LEU A 55 33.82 -15.47 -5.00
CA LEU A 55 32.46 -15.95 -5.25
C LEU A 55 31.88 -15.41 -6.56
N PHE A 56 32.15 -14.15 -6.90
CA PHE A 56 31.58 -13.54 -8.09
C PHE A 56 32.25 -13.98 -9.40
N ASP A 57 33.45 -14.56 -9.36
CA ASP A 57 34.07 -15.18 -10.54
C ASP A 57 33.26 -16.41 -10.99
N LEU A 58 32.71 -17.17 -10.05
CA LEU A 58 31.87 -18.34 -10.31
C LEU A 58 30.47 -17.98 -10.86
N LEU A 59 30.04 -16.73 -10.66
CA LEU A 59 28.71 -16.24 -11.02
C LEU A 59 28.69 -15.45 -12.33
N LEU A 60 29.84 -15.26 -12.98
CA LEU A 60 29.93 -14.60 -14.29
C LEU A 60 29.13 -15.34 -15.36
N ASN A 61 29.12 -16.67 -15.30
CA ASN A 61 28.38 -17.51 -16.24
C ASN A 61 26.98 -17.85 -15.72
N ASP A 62 25.97 -17.66 -16.56
CA ASP A 62 24.59 -18.06 -16.29
C ASP A 62 24.48 -19.59 -16.31
N SER A 63 24.75 -20.21 -15.16
CA SER A 63 24.56 -21.64 -14.94
C SER A 63 23.15 -21.89 -14.43
N LEU A 64 22.53 -22.99 -14.87
CA LEU A 64 21.22 -23.44 -14.37
C LEU A 64 21.20 -23.68 -12.84
N HIS A 65 22.37 -23.82 -12.20
CA HIS A 65 22.48 -23.89 -10.74
C HIS A 65 22.25 -22.56 -10.03
N PHE A 66 22.43 -21.43 -10.71
CA PHE A 66 22.39 -20.09 -10.12
C PHE A 66 21.22 -19.25 -10.60
N ILE A 67 20.74 -19.48 -11.83
CA ILE A 67 19.64 -18.72 -12.42
C ILE A 67 18.80 -19.57 -13.37
N HIS A 68 17.49 -19.42 -13.27
CA HIS A 68 16.51 -19.98 -14.17
C HIS A 68 15.73 -18.84 -14.83
N TYR A 69 15.54 -18.97 -16.13
CA TYR A 69 14.77 -18.03 -16.94
C TYR A 69 13.44 -18.63 -17.39
N GLY A 70 12.44 -17.78 -17.59
CA GLY A 70 11.16 -18.16 -18.16
C GLY A 70 11.31 -18.65 -19.59
N LYS A 71 10.56 -19.69 -19.97
CA LYS A 71 10.66 -20.35 -21.28
C LYS A 71 10.34 -19.42 -22.46
N THR A 72 9.61 -18.34 -22.25
CA THR A 72 9.11 -17.45 -23.31
C THR A 72 9.68 -16.03 -23.25
N ASP A 73 9.94 -15.49 -22.06
CA ASP A 73 10.12 -14.03 -21.89
C ASP A 73 11.52 -13.63 -21.42
N SER A 74 12.46 -14.56 -21.26
CA SER A 74 13.82 -14.30 -20.69
C SER A 74 13.82 -13.62 -19.31
N THR A 75 12.68 -13.60 -18.62
CA THR A 75 12.51 -13.08 -17.27
C THR A 75 13.07 -14.06 -16.25
N VAL A 76 13.67 -13.56 -15.17
CA VAL A 76 14.22 -14.40 -14.10
C VAL A 76 13.07 -15.05 -13.34
N THR A 77 13.00 -16.38 -13.35
CA THR A 77 11.98 -17.15 -12.61
C THR A 77 12.46 -17.54 -11.21
N SER A 78 13.73 -17.92 -11.09
CA SER A 78 14.37 -18.15 -9.81
C SER A 78 15.89 -17.96 -9.92
N ALA A 79 16.52 -17.53 -8.83
CA ALA A 79 17.97 -17.37 -8.76
C ALA A 79 18.46 -17.45 -7.32
N THR A 80 19.73 -17.77 -7.13
CA THR A 80 20.38 -17.66 -5.81
C THR A 80 20.54 -16.18 -5.42
N VAL A 81 20.61 -15.90 -4.11
CA VAL A 81 20.71 -14.52 -3.61
C VAL A 81 21.99 -13.83 -4.09
N GLU A 82 23.07 -14.58 -4.25
CA GLU A 82 24.34 -14.12 -4.79
C GLU A 82 24.19 -13.71 -6.26
N LYS A 83 23.46 -14.52 -7.05
CA LYS A 83 23.21 -14.25 -8.48
C LYS A 83 22.26 -13.07 -8.69
N LEU A 84 21.29 -12.86 -7.79
CA LEU A 84 20.47 -11.65 -7.77
C LEU A 84 21.32 -10.40 -7.54
N VAL A 85 22.28 -10.44 -6.59
CA VAL A 85 23.21 -9.31 -6.34
C VAL A 85 24.18 -9.09 -7.52
N GLU A 86 24.63 -10.16 -8.17
CA GLU A 86 25.42 -10.10 -9.40
C GLU A 86 24.63 -9.35 -10.49
N LYS A 87 23.42 -9.80 -10.83
CA LYS A 87 22.55 -9.18 -11.84
C LYS A 87 22.19 -7.73 -11.50
N LEU A 88 21.89 -7.44 -10.23
CA LEU A 88 21.61 -6.10 -9.71
C LEU A 88 22.74 -5.11 -10.02
N THR A 89 23.99 -5.58 -9.96
CA THR A 89 25.19 -4.76 -10.18
C THR A 89 25.77 -4.86 -11.59
N ARG A 90 25.32 -5.84 -12.41
CA ARG A 90 25.75 -6.02 -13.80
C ARG A 90 24.86 -5.29 -14.81
N GLU A 91 23.53 -5.35 -14.66
CA GLU A 91 22.62 -4.79 -15.67
C GLU A 91 22.14 -3.36 -15.32
N MET A 92 22.00 -3.04 -14.03
CA MET A 92 21.43 -1.75 -13.54
C MET A 92 20.06 -1.39 -14.13
N ASN A 93 19.19 -2.39 -14.27
CA ASN A 93 17.78 -2.11 -14.53
C ASN A 93 17.14 -1.47 -13.28
N TYR A 94 16.59 -0.26 -13.42
CA TYR A 94 15.97 0.48 -12.32
C TYR A 94 14.70 -0.20 -11.81
N ASP A 95 13.92 -0.84 -12.67
CA ASP A 95 12.73 -1.58 -12.26
C ASP A 95 13.14 -2.76 -11.38
N PHE A 96 14.16 -3.50 -11.82
CA PHE A 96 14.73 -4.60 -11.03
C PHE A 96 15.34 -4.13 -9.71
N LEU A 97 15.99 -2.95 -9.68
CA LEU A 97 16.52 -2.35 -8.46
C LEU A 97 15.41 -2.06 -7.44
N MET A 98 14.30 -1.49 -7.91
CA MET A 98 13.14 -1.18 -7.09
C MET A 98 12.48 -2.46 -6.58
N ASP A 99 12.19 -3.42 -7.46
CA ASP A 99 11.59 -4.70 -7.12
C ASP A 99 12.44 -5.46 -6.09
N PHE A 100 13.76 -5.46 -6.28
CA PHE A 100 14.69 -6.06 -5.34
C PHE A 100 14.59 -5.40 -3.96
N PHE A 101 14.71 -4.07 -3.86
CA PHE A 101 14.68 -3.40 -2.56
C PHE A 101 13.33 -3.41 -1.86
N LEU A 102 12.24 -3.55 -2.62
CA LEU A 102 10.90 -3.77 -2.07
C LEU A 102 10.78 -5.17 -1.46
N THR A 103 11.30 -6.21 -2.12
CA THR A 103 10.97 -7.61 -1.79
C THR A 103 12.07 -8.41 -1.07
N PHE A 104 13.34 -7.98 -1.11
CA PHE A 104 14.45 -8.84 -0.66
C PHE A 104 14.33 -9.33 0.78
N ARG A 105 13.67 -8.56 1.66
CA ARG A 105 13.49 -8.90 3.07
C ARG A 105 12.73 -10.21 3.29
N GLN A 106 11.99 -10.70 2.30
CA GLN A 106 11.30 -11.98 2.36
C GLN A 106 12.25 -13.19 2.22
N TYR A 107 13.42 -13.02 1.60
CA TYR A 107 14.33 -14.12 1.29
C TYR A 107 15.81 -13.84 1.64
N LEU A 108 16.16 -12.61 2.04
CA LEU A 108 17.52 -12.16 2.33
C LEU A 108 17.53 -11.15 3.48
N THR A 109 18.39 -11.37 4.48
CA THR A 109 18.54 -10.41 5.58
C THR A 109 19.36 -9.18 5.16
N PRO A 110 19.08 -7.98 5.70
CA PRO A 110 19.90 -6.80 5.48
C PRO A 110 21.39 -7.02 5.79
N ILE A 111 21.71 -7.79 6.83
CA ILE A 111 23.09 -8.13 7.20
C ILE A 111 23.77 -8.93 6.08
N LYS A 112 23.10 -9.96 5.55
CA LYS A 112 23.65 -10.79 4.47
C LYS A 112 23.77 -10.00 3.16
N LEU A 113 22.77 -9.18 2.82
CA LEU A 113 22.86 -8.26 1.67
C LEU A 113 24.07 -7.32 1.78
N CYS A 114 24.31 -6.75 2.97
CA CYS A 114 25.47 -5.90 3.20
C CYS A 114 26.79 -6.64 2.98
N LYS A 115 26.91 -7.88 3.48
CA LYS A 115 28.10 -8.72 3.23
C LYS A 115 28.30 -8.97 1.73
N LEU A 116 27.24 -9.33 1.01
CA LEU A 116 27.31 -9.61 -0.44
C LEU A 116 27.72 -8.36 -1.24
N LEU A 117 27.14 -7.19 -0.94
CA LEU A 117 27.51 -5.93 -1.61
C LEU A 117 28.95 -5.51 -1.28
N MET A 118 29.41 -5.74 -0.04
CA MET A 118 30.81 -5.50 0.35
C MET A 118 31.76 -6.43 -0.39
N SER A 119 31.44 -7.73 -0.48
CA SER A 119 32.22 -8.70 -1.27
C SER A 119 32.23 -8.35 -2.75
N ARG A 120 31.08 -7.96 -3.32
CA ARG A 120 30.99 -7.52 -4.72
C ARG A 120 31.88 -6.31 -4.98
N PHE A 121 31.86 -5.32 -4.09
CA PHE A 121 32.72 -4.15 -4.21
C PHE A 121 34.21 -4.52 -4.10
N ARG A 122 34.59 -5.39 -3.14
CA ARG A 122 35.97 -5.88 -3.00
C ARG A 122 36.43 -6.66 -4.22
N TRP A 123 35.58 -7.51 -4.78
CA TRP A 123 35.86 -8.26 -6.00
C TRP A 123 36.23 -7.33 -7.17
N THR A 124 35.52 -6.20 -7.31
CA THR A 124 35.89 -5.22 -8.35
C THR A 124 37.24 -4.57 -8.14
N LEU A 125 37.82 -4.60 -6.94
CA LEU A 125 39.14 -4.02 -6.63
C LEU A 125 40.29 -5.00 -6.86
N LEU A 126 40.01 -6.27 -7.15
CA LEU A 126 41.04 -7.28 -7.38
C LEU A 126 41.78 -7.05 -8.70
N GLU A 127 41.07 -6.61 -9.75
CA GLU A 127 41.66 -6.27 -11.05
C GLU A 127 41.03 -4.99 -11.60
N GLU A 128 41.85 -4.16 -12.24
CA GLU A 128 41.44 -2.90 -12.86
C GLU A 128 41.10 -3.13 -14.35
N THR A 129 39.92 -3.72 -14.60
CA THR A 129 39.32 -3.82 -15.95
C THR A 129 38.17 -2.81 -16.09
N ASP A 130 37.90 -2.35 -17.32
CA ASP A 130 36.80 -1.41 -17.58
C ASP A 130 35.44 -1.95 -17.10
N GLU A 131 35.23 -3.26 -17.25
CA GLU A 131 34.02 -3.94 -16.77
C GLU A 131 33.91 -3.91 -15.24
N ARG A 132 35.00 -4.25 -14.52
CA ARG A 132 35.00 -4.21 -13.04
C ARG A 132 34.87 -2.78 -12.52
N GLN A 133 35.44 -1.78 -13.20
CA GLN A 133 35.23 -0.38 -12.87
C GLN A 133 33.76 0.04 -13.03
N LEU A 134 33.10 -0.40 -14.11
CA LEU A 134 31.68 -0.15 -14.31
C LEU A 134 30.85 -0.81 -13.19
N ILE A 135 31.06 -2.09 -12.92
CA ILE A 135 30.38 -2.83 -11.84
C ILE A 135 30.62 -2.16 -10.47
N ARG A 136 31.80 -1.60 -10.23
CA ARG A 136 32.12 -0.85 -8.99
C ARG A 136 31.22 0.36 -8.82
N ILE A 137 31.05 1.15 -9.88
CA ILE A 137 30.16 2.32 -9.89
C ILE A 137 28.71 1.89 -9.66
N ARG A 138 28.27 0.81 -10.31
CA ARG A 138 26.93 0.26 -10.18
C ARG A 138 26.65 -0.24 -8.75
N THR A 139 27.59 -0.98 -8.17
CA THR A 139 27.54 -1.42 -6.76
C THR A 139 27.46 -0.22 -5.80
N PHE A 140 28.18 0.88 -6.10
CA PHE A 140 28.02 2.13 -5.35
C PHE A 140 26.61 2.71 -5.48
N VAL A 141 26.03 2.76 -6.69
CA VAL A 141 24.68 3.29 -6.90
C VAL A 141 23.65 2.50 -6.10
N VAL A 142 23.77 1.15 -6.08
CA VAL A 142 22.92 0.26 -5.28
C VAL A 142 23.03 0.58 -3.79
N ILE A 143 24.25 0.64 -3.23
CA ILE A 143 24.46 0.97 -1.81
C ILE A 143 23.94 2.38 -1.48
N ARG A 144 24.16 3.34 -2.38
CA ARG A 144 23.68 4.71 -2.23
C ARG A 144 22.15 4.76 -2.18
N HIS A 145 21.49 4.06 -3.11
CA HIS A 145 20.04 3.97 -3.17
C HIS A 145 19.48 3.38 -1.87
N TRP A 146 20.09 2.28 -1.41
CA TRP A 146 19.71 1.63 -0.16
C TRP A 146 19.79 2.57 1.06
N LEU A 147 20.92 3.28 1.21
CA LEU A 147 21.13 4.25 2.29
C LEU A 147 20.21 5.47 2.21
N THR A 148 19.77 5.84 1.00
CA THR A 148 18.97 7.06 0.79
C THR A 148 17.50 6.81 1.06
N HIS A 149 16.95 5.71 0.52
CA HIS A 149 15.51 5.47 0.51
C HIS A 149 15.02 4.48 1.58
N TYR A 150 15.89 3.58 2.07
CA TYR A 150 15.49 2.52 3.02
C TYR A 150 16.18 2.61 4.38
N TRP A 151 16.71 3.78 4.73
CA TRP A 151 17.41 3.99 6.01
C TRP A 151 16.56 3.66 7.23
N THR A 152 15.32 4.16 7.26
CA THR A 152 14.36 3.95 8.36
C THR A 152 14.05 2.48 8.60
N HIS A 153 14.06 1.68 7.54
CA HIS A 153 13.68 0.28 7.59
C HIS A 153 14.84 -0.62 8.02
N ASP A 154 16.03 -0.47 7.42
CA ASP A 154 17.13 -1.43 7.66
C ASP A 154 18.20 -0.90 8.61
N PHE A 155 18.51 0.40 8.55
CA PHE A 155 19.68 0.96 9.24
C PHE A 155 19.33 1.62 10.58
N MET A 156 18.13 2.18 10.73
CA MET A 156 17.74 2.94 11.92
C MET A 156 17.89 2.11 13.20
N ASN A 157 17.30 0.91 13.19
CA ASN A 157 17.26 0.02 14.36
C ASN A 157 18.42 -0.97 14.43
N SER A 158 19.21 -1.13 13.36
CA SER A 158 20.33 -2.09 13.33
C SER A 158 21.66 -1.40 13.59
N HIS A 159 22.18 -1.51 14.82
CA HIS A 159 23.55 -1.05 15.12
C HIS A 159 24.60 -1.84 14.34
N THR A 160 24.43 -3.16 14.26
CA THR A 160 25.35 -4.06 13.54
C THR A 160 25.50 -3.67 12.08
N LEU A 161 24.39 -3.43 11.36
CA LEU A 161 24.42 -3.04 9.95
C LEU A 161 25.17 -1.71 9.74
N ARG A 162 24.87 -0.71 10.58
CA ARG A 162 25.54 0.59 10.55
C ARG A 162 27.04 0.46 10.84
N PHE A 163 27.41 -0.37 11.82
CA PHE A 163 28.80 -0.60 12.18
C PHE A 163 29.57 -1.29 11.05
N MET A 164 29.06 -2.39 10.50
CA MET A 164 29.69 -3.12 9.39
C MET A 164 29.98 -2.21 8.20
N LEU A 165 28.97 -1.47 7.72
CA LEU A 165 29.13 -0.60 6.57
C LEU A 165 30.06 0.58 6.86
N CYS A 166 30.01 1.15 8.08
CA CYS A 166 30.93 2.21 8.50
C CYS A 166 32.39 1.75 8.51
N THR A 167 32.63 0.56 9.06
CA THR A 167 33.95 -0.04 9.16
C THR A 167 34.50 -0.33 7.76
N PHE A 168 33.68 -0.92 6.89
CA PHE A 168 34.02 -1.16 5.49
C PHE A 168 34.41 0.13 4.75
N LEU A 169 33.57 1.17 4.79
CA LEU A 169 33.84 2.46 4.15
C LEU A 169 35.04 3.20 4.79
N THR A 170 35.47 2.80 5.98
CA THR A 170 36.68 3.34 6.61
C THR A 170 37.92 2.61 6.15
N GLN A 171 37.88 1.28 6.05
CA GLN A 171 38.94 0.47 5.48
C GLN A 171 39.21 0.82 4.01
N LEU A 172 38.18 1.12 3.22
CA LEU A 172 38.36 1.50 1.81
C LEU A 172 39.18 2.78 1.61
N ARG A 173 39.27 3.68 2.61
CA ARG A 173 40.05 4.92 2.47
C ARG A 173 41.55 4.67 2.39
N THR A 174 42.03 3.59 2.99
CA THR A 174 43.44 3.23 3.01
C THR A 174 43.79 2.23 1.92
N HIS A 175 42.83 1.84 1.08
CA HIS A 175 43.04 0.84 0.04
C HIS A 175 43.81 1.46 -1.14
N PRO A 176 44.89 0.81 -1.63
CA PRO A 176 45.77 1.38 -2.67
C PRO A 176 45.00 1.73 -3.95
N ALA A 177 44.14 0.83 -4.46
CA ALA A 177 43.33 1.08 -5.66
C ALA A 177 42.29 2.22 -5.54
N ILE A 178 41.98 2.64 -4.30
CA ILE A 178 41.10 3.80 -4.06
C ILE A 178 41.92 5.08 -4.04
N LEU A 179 43.11 5.05 -3.43
CA LEU A 179 44.02 6.20 -3.34
C LEU A 179 44.61 6.60 -4.71
N THR A 180 44.83 5.63 -5.59
CA THR A 180 45.34 5.88 -6.95
C THR A 180 44.31 6.51 -7.88
N SER A 181 43.01 6.44 -7.55
CA SER A 181 41.93 6.92 -8.42
C SER A 181 41.05 7.97 -7.72
N PRO A 182 41.13 9.25 -8.15
CA PRO A 182 40.32 10.33 -7.59
C PRO A 182 38.81 10.06 -7.71
N ARG A 183 38.40 9.31 -8.74
CA ARG A 183 37.01 8.90 -8.95
C ARG A 183 36.54 7.94 -7.86
N ASN A 184 37.33 6.91 -7.56
CA ASN A 184 37.02 5.93 -6.52
C ASN A 184 37.01 6.57 -5.14
N GLU A 185 37.94 7.49 -4.87
CA GLU A 185 37.95 8.25 -3.63
C GLU A 185 36.66 9.07 -3.44
N ARG A 186 36.18 9.75 -4.51
CA ARG A 186 34.91 10.49 -4.49
C ARG A 186 33.71 9.58 -4.19
N ILE A 187 33.67 8.38 -4.78
CA ILE A 187 32.63 7.36 -4.54
C ILE A 187 32.56 7.01 -3.05
N VAL A 188 33.70 6.63 -2.44
CA VAL A 188 33.77 6.26 -1.01
C VAL A 188 33.46 7.45 -0.10
N SER A 189 33.99 8.63 -0.44
CA SER A 189 33.72 9.89 0.28
C SER A 189 32.23 10.23 0.29
N ASN A 190 31.54 10.05 -0.84
CA ASN A 190 30.11 10.29 -0.96
C ASN A 190 29.27 9.32 -0.10
N LEU A 191 29.55 8.00 -0.14
CA LEU A 191 28.82 7.05 0.72
C LEU A 191 28.98 7.39 2.21
N ARG A 192 30.20 7.76 2.64
CA ARG A 192 30.45 8.18 4.02
C ARG A 192 29.66 9.44 4.38
N LYS A 193 29.63 10.44 3.50
CA LYS A 193 28.86 11.67 3.71
C LYS A 193 27.37 11.37 3.86
N ILE A 194 26.81 10.52 3.00
CA ILE A 194 25.41 10.10 3.06
C ILE A 194 25.12 9.36 4.36
N MET A 195 25.95 8.38 4.73
CA MET A 195 25.77 7.61 5.95
C MET A 195 25.85 8.49 7.21
N LYS A 196 26.76 9.46 7.23
CA LYS A 196 26.84 10.47 8.31
C LYS A 196 25.62 11.38 8.34
N ARG A 197 25.16 11.87 7.17
CA ARG A 197 23.98 12.74 7.05
C ARG A 197 22.72 12.03 7.55
N GLN A 198 22.47 10.82 7.09
CA GLN A 198 21.30 10.03 7.51
C GLN A 198 21.33 9.72 9.01
N ARG A 199 22.49 9.30 9.55
CA ARG A 199 22.64 9.05 10.98
C ARG A 199 22.40 10.30 11.84
N ARG A 200 22.74 11.49 11.36
CA ARG A 200 22.45 12.75 12.06
C ARG A 200 20.96 13.09 11.98
N PHE A 201 20.39 13.06 10.77
CA PHE A 201 18.99 13.39 10.54
C PHE A 201 18.04 12.53 11.38
N TYR A 202 18.21 11.21 11.37
CA TYR A 202 17.30 10.31 12.08
C TYR A 202 17.57 10.18 13.58
N ARG A 203 18.75 10.55 14.08
CA ARG A 203 19.02 10.56 15.54
C ARG A 203 18.20 11.62 16.28
N HIS A 204 17.93 12.75 15.62
CA HIS A 204 17.10 13.82 16.19
C HIS A 204 15.61 13.48 16.18
N LEU A 205 15.15 12.66 15.22
CA LEU A 205 13.76 12.20 15.18
C LEU A 205 13.45 11.20 16.32
N ASP A 206 14.41 10.37 16.70
CA ASP A 206 14.27 9.37 17.78
C ASP A 206 14.19 10.01 19.18
N THR A 207 14.78 11.20 19.35
CA THR A 207 14.78 11.94 20.63
C THR A 207 13.54 12.83 20.82
N ASP A 208 12.96 13.35 19.74
CA ASP A 208 11.71 14.15 19.79
C ASP A 208 10.44 13.28 19.95
N ASP A 209 10.44 12.02 19.47
CA ASP A 209 9.27 11.11 19.54
C ASP A 209 9.11 10.43 20.92
N GLN A 210 10.17 10.38 21.75
CA GLN A 210 10.10 9.75 23.09
C GLN A 210 9.49 10.66 24.19
N GLN A 211 9.32 11.96 23.95
CA GLN A 211 8.76 12.91 24.93
C GLN A 211 7.36 13.45 24.58
N ARG A 212 6.74 13.03 23.49
CA ARG A 212 5.39 13.49 23.12
C ARG A 212 4.47 12.29 22.89
N GLU A 213 3.50 12.12 23.79
CA GLU A 213 2.26 11.41 23.50
C GLU A 213 1.76 11.81 22.08
N PRO A 214 1.55 10.86 21.16
CA PRO A 214 1.24 11.18 19.78
C PRO A 214 -0.21 11.63 19.66
N SER A 215 -0.49 12.89 20.00
CA SER A 215 -1.75 13.51 19.60
C SER A 215 -1.70 13.68 18.07
N TRP A 216 -2.56 12.93 17.38
CA TRP A 216 -2.71 12.96 15.92
C TRP A 216 -2.86 14.39 15.36
N THR A 217 -3.39 15.30 16.17
CA THR A 217 -3.52 16.74 15.88
C THR A 217 -2.17 17.42 15.57
N GLY A 218 -1.09 17.09 16.28
CA GLY A 218 0.20 17.80 16.15
C GLY A 218 1.06 17.36 14.95
N LYS A 219 0.84 16.13 14.43
CA LYS A 219 1.51 15.62 13.22
C LYS A 219 0.75 16.08 11.97
N LEU A 220 -0.60 16.06 12.04
CA LEU A 220 -1.49 16.68 11.06
C LEU A 220 -1.23 18.19 10.92
N GLU A 221 -1.09 18.93 12.02
CA GLU A 221 -0.76 20.37 11.98
C GLU A 221 0.61 20.67 11.36
N ARG A 222 1.61 19.80 11.50
CA ARG A 222 2.94 19.99 10.90
C ARG A 222 2.96 19.69 9.40
N THR A 223 2.23 18.65 8.99
CA THR A 223 2.01 18.38 7.56
C THR A 223 1.19 19.52 6.94
N ILE A 224 0.13 19.97 7.62
CA ILE A 224 -0.66 21.15 7.25
C ILE A 224 0.19 22.42 7.24
N ARG A 225 1.12 22.68 8.17
CA ARG A 225 1.99 23.87 8.11
C ARG A 225 2.97 23.83 6.93
N LYS A 226 3.42 22.64 6.52
CA LYS A 226 4.28 22.46 5.35
C LYS A 226 3.52 22.54 4.03
N SER A 227 2.24 22.18 3.98
CA SER A 227 1.38 22.34 2.79
C SER A 227 0.63 23.69 2.75
N ALA A 228 0.36 24.32 3.90
CA ALA A 228 -0.28 25.62 4.03
C ALA A 228 0.66 26.80 3.77
N SER A 229 1.98 26.59 3.72
CA SER A 229 2.90 27.58 3.13
C SER A 229 2.69 27.76 1.62
N PHE A 230 1.86 26.93 0.99
CA PHE A 230 1.57 26.96 -0.45
C PHE A 230 0.13 27.39 -0.79
N SER A 231 -0.71 27.73 0.20
CA SER A 231 -2.04 28.29 -0.05
C SER A 231 -2.36 29.38 0.96
N VAL A 232 -1.85 30.57 0.69
CA VAL A 232 -2.46 31.80 1.19
C VAL A 232 -3.66 32.01 0.27
N HIS A 233 -4.88 31.77 0.78
CA HIS A 233 -6.19 32.33 0.39
C HIS A 233 -7.33 31.38 0.83
N ASN A 234 -7.36 30.95 2.10
CA ASN A 234 -8.59 30.71 2.89
C ASN A 234 -8.24 30.12 4.26
N ARG A 235 -7.84 30.97 5.20
CA ARG A 235 -7.60 30.56 6.60
C ARG A 235 -8.88 30.32 7.42
N SER A 236 -10.07 30.62 6.88
CA SER A 236 -11.35 30.55 7.61
C SER A 236 -12.09 29.20 7.51
N LEU A 237 -11.59 28.24 6.72
CA LEU A 237 -12.21 26.92 6.53
C LEU A 237 -11.39 25.78 7.11
N LEU A 238 -10.55 26.05 8.12
CA LEU A 238 -9.90 25.02 8.93
C LEU A 238 -10.98 24.22 9.68
N CYS A 239 -11.56 23.24 8.99
CA CYS A 239 -12.40 22.20 9.55
C CYS A 239 -11.58 21.53 10.65
N LYS A 240 -12.00 21.74 11.91
CA LYS A 240 -11.68 20.81 12.99
C LYS A 240 -11.98 19.39 12.48
N PRO A 241 -11.13 18.40 12.78
CA PRO A 241 -11.37 17.04 12.33
C PRO A 241 -12.82 16.68 12.65
N PHE A 242 -13.58 16.27 11.65
CA PHE A 242 -14.86 15.63 11.84
C PHE A 242 -14.56 14.33 12.60
N HIS A 243 -14.47 14.42 13.93
CA HIS A 243 -14.45 13.28 14.82
C HIS A 243 -15.86 12.68 14.71
N MET A 244 -16.04 11.81 13.72
CA MET A 244 -17.18 10.91 13.66
C MET A 244 -17.00 9.89 14.78
N ASP A 245 -17.20 10.34 16.02
CA ASP A 245 -17.39 9.50 17.20
C ASP A 245 -18.73 8.76 17.07
N LEU A 246 -18.80 7.83 16.13
CA LEU A 246 -19.83 6.81 16.10
C LEU A 246 -19.48 5.72 17.12
N CYS A 247 -19.42 6.11 18.40
CA CYS A 247 -19.48 5.16 19.50
C CYS A 247 -20.87 4.54 19.51
N HIS A 248 -20.93 3.21 19.53
CA HIS A 248 -22.17 2.42 19.63
C HIS A 248 -23.04 2.86 20.83
N SER A 249 -22.43 3.38 21.91
CA SER A 249 -23.12 3.91 23.09
C SER A 249 -23.80 5.28 22.87
N LYS A 250 -23.18 6.22 22.13
CA LYS A 250 -23.81 7.49 21.71
C LYS A 250 -24.88 7.29 20.64
N LEU A 251 -24.73 6.26 19.81
CA LEU A 251 -25.73 5.90 18.80
C LEU A 251 -27.01 5.39 19.46
N LEU A 252 -26.91 4.59 20.53
CA LEU A 252 -28.05 4.16 21.34
C LEU A 252 -28.76 5.33 22.04
N SER A 253 -28.04 6.31 22.59
CA SER A 253 -28.67 7.50 23.19
C SER A 253 -29.24 8.50 22.16
N LEU A 254 -28.75 8.48 20.91
CA LEU A 254 -29.33 9.21 19.78
C LEU A 254 -30.50 8.48 19.11
N ILE A 255 -30.74 7.20 19.43
CA ILE A 255 -31.93 6.46 19.00
C ILE A 255 -33.12 6.77 19.91
N THR A 256 -32.89 7.17 21.16
CA THR A 256 -33.93 7.42 22.17
C THR A 256 -34.56 8.83 22.12
N HIS A 257 -33.96 9.81 21.44
CA HIS A 257 -34.57 11.13 21.21
C HIS A 257 -34.97 11.29 19.74
N GLN A 258 -36.22 10.98 19.44
CA GLN A 258 -36.72 10.77 18.08
C GLN A 258 -37.31 12.04 17.40
N ASP A 259 -37.44 13.16 18.11
CA ASP A 259 -38.36 14.22 17.67
C ASP A 259 -37.78 15.38 16.85
N ASN A 260 -36.50 15.36 16.42
CA ASN A 260 -36.02 16.36 15.45
C ASN A 260 -34.70 16.03 14.72
N TYR A 261 -34.48 14.75 14.34
CA TYR A 261 -33.27 14.39 13.61
C TYR A 261 -33.27 15.00 12.19
N LYS A 262 -32.46 16.04 11.98
CA LYS A 262 -32.18 16.59 10.65
C LYS A 262 -30.93 15.95 10.07
N SER A 263 -31.07 15.31 8.91
CA SER A 263 -29.96 14.67 8.21
C SER A 263 -28.83 15.67 7.95
N ILE A 264 -27.62 15.35 8.40
CA ILE A 264 -26.43 16.19 8.16
C ILE A 264 -26.12 16.30 6.67
N VAL A 265 -26.45 15.25 5.91
CA VAL A 265 -26.20 15.14 4.48
C VAL A 265 -27.05 16.13 3.68
N LEU A 266 -28.26 16.43 4.15
CA LEU A 266 -29.13 17.43 3.54
C LEU A 266 -28.69 18.88 3.81
N LYS A 267 -27.92 19.11 4.89
CA LYS A 267 -27.48 20.46 5.30
C LYS A 267 -26.44 21.07 4.34
N TYR A 268 -25.62 20.25 3.69
CA TYR A 268 -24.52 20.72 2.86
C TYR A 268 -24.73 20.41 1.38
N ARG A 269 -24.09 21.16 0.47
CA ARG A 269 -24.09 20.85 -0.96
C ARG A 269 -23.33 19.55 -1.20
N SER A 270 -23.80 18.74 -2.16
CA SER A 270 -23.20 17.44 -2.48
C SER A 270 -21.73 17.56 -2.88
N GLU A 271 -21.39 18.63 -3.61
CA GLU A 271 -20.03 18.99 -3.99
C GLU A 271 -19.09 19.11 -2.78
N ILE A 272 -19.51 19.88 -1.77
CA ILE A 272 -18.68 20.11 -0.57
C ILE A 272 -18.45 18.80 0.17
N ILE A 273 -19.48 17.97 0.32
CA ILE A 273 -19.34 16.66 0.98
C ILE A 273 -18.32 15.80 0.22
N ALA A 274 -18.46 15.69 -1.11
CA ALA A 274 -17.55 14.91 -1.94
C ALA A 274 -16.10 15.42 -1.88
N GLN A 275 -15.90 16.74 -1.89
CA GLN A 275 -14.57 17.35 -1.73
C GLN A 275 -13.96 17.02 -0.36
N GLN A 276 -14.73 17.11 0.73
CA GLN A 276 -14.21 16.79 2.06
C GLN A 276 -13.84 15.31 2.18
N PHE A 277 -14.67 14.39 1.66
CA PHE A 277 -14.31 12.97 1.60
C PHE A 277 -13.02 12.73 0.80
N CYS A 278 -12.87 13.41 -0.33
CA CYS A 278 -11.66 13.33 -1.15
C CYS A 278 -10.41 13.78 -0.37
N LEU A 279 -10.47 14.93 0.31
CA LEU A 279 -9.35 15.41 1.11
C LEU A 279 -8.99 14.45 2.24
N ILE A 280 -9.99 13.95 2.97
CA ILE A 280 -9.79 13.02 4.09
C ILE A 280 -9.13 11.72 3.61
N GLU A 281 -9.68 11.11 2.55
CA GLU A 281 -9.15 9.83 2.06
C GLU A 281 -7.79 9.97 1.39
N ARG A 282 -7.52 11.08 0.69
CA ARG A 282 -6.18 11.39 0.17
C ARG A 282 -5.17 11.43 1.31
N ASP A 283 -5.49 12.13 2.39
CA ASP A 283 -4.58 12.28 3.53
C ASP A 283 -4.36 10.93 4.22
N MET A 284 -5.39 10.09 4.35
CA MET A 284 -5.25 8.71 4.84
C MET A 284 -4.39 7.85 3.91
N LEU A 285 -4.59 7.93 2.60
CA LEU A 285 -3.81 7.20 1.61
C LEU A 285 -2.32 7.53 1.67
N GLN A 286 -1.97 8.80 1.89
CA GLN A 286 -0.58 9.25 2.06
C GLN A 286 0.10 8.68 3.32
N THR A 287 -0.67 8.12 4.27
CA THR A 287 -0.09 7.46 5.46
C THR A 287 0.25 5.99 5.22
N VAL A 288 -0.21 5.38 4.12
CA VAL A 288 0.09 3.98 3.79
C VAL A 288 1.53 3.86 3.31
N SER A 289 2.30 3.03 3.99
CA SER A 289 3.68 2.74 3.61
C SER A 289 3.78 1.46 2.78
N TRP A 290 4.79 1.38 1.92
CA TRP A 290 5.01 0.18 1.08
C TRP A 290 5.27 -1.08 1.91
N ASP A 291 5.88 -0.96 3.09
CA ASP A 291 6.24 -2.11 3.94
C ASP A 291 4.99 -2.76 4.50
N GLU A 292 3.97 -1.95 4.81
CA GLU A 292 2.69 -2.47 5.23
C GLU A 292 2.09 -3.35 4.13
N LEU A 293 2.13 -2.89 2.87
CA LEU A 293 1.61 -3.59 1.68
C LEU A 293 2.31 -4.92 1.41
N ILE A 294 3.64 -4.93 1.45
CA ILE A 294 4.45 -6.11 1.12
C ILE A 294 4.41 -7.14 2.25
N GLU A 295 4.46 -6.69 3.50
CA GLU A 295 4.48 -7.59 4.66
C GLU A 295 3.07 -8.02 5.11
N LEU A 296 2.02 -7.50 4.46
CA LEU A 296 0.61 -7.77 4.78
C LEU A 296 0.30 -7.55 6.26
N ARG A 297 0.89 -6.51 6.87
CA ARG A 297 0.91 -6.35 8.34
C ARG A 297 -0.50 -6.26 8.94
N TRP A 298 -1.45 -5.66 8.21
CA TRP A 298 -2.86 -5.57 8.61
C TRP A 298 -3.56 -6.94 8.72
N ARG A 299 -3.04 -8.02 8.11
CA ARG A 299 -3.61 -9.38 8.23
C ARG A 299 -3.13 -10.10 9.48
N LYS A 300 -1.92 -9.79 9.97
CA LYS A 300 -1.23 -10.58 11.01
C LYS A 300 -1.80 -10.38 12.43
N LYS A 301 -2.40 -9.22 12.73
CA LYS A 301 -2.98 -8.94 14.06
C LYS A 301 -4.24 -9.74 14.40
N GLY A 302 -4.90 -10.35 13.42
CA GLY A 302 -6.14 -11.11 13.64
C GLY A 302 -5.99 -12.47 14.35
N SER A 303 -4.75 -12.91 14.63
CA SER A 303 -4.46 -14.24 15.20
C SER A 303 -4.32 -14.26 16.73
N SER A 304 -4.22 -13.11 17.39
CA SER A 304 -4.13 -13.02 18.84
C SER A 304 -5.49 -12.67 19.44
N THR A 305 -6.14 -13.68 20.01
CA THR A 305 -7.25 -13.63 20.98
C THR A 305 -8.40 -12.66 20.71
N ARG A 306 -9.53 -13.22 20.26
CA ARG A 306 -10.84 -12.57 19.98
C ARG A 306 -11.57 -11.96 21.19
N HIS A 307 -10.89 -11.43 22.20
CA HIS A 307 -11.55 -10.78 23.34
C HIS A 307 -10.91 -9.45 23.69
N SER A 308 -11.31 -8.40 22.99
CA SER A 308 -11.69 -7.12 23.61
C SER A 308 -12.34 -6.23 22.57
N VAL A 309 -13.61 -5.89 22.81
CA VAL A 309 -14.31 -4.78 22.16
C VAL A 309 -13.84 -3.51 22.86
N ILE A 310 -12.56 -3.19 22.70
CA ILE A 310 -11.97 -1.93 23.17
C ILE A 310 -11.30 -1.32 21.94
N GLN A 311 -11.70 -0.09 21.65
CA GLN A 311 -11.23 0.70 20.52
C GLN A 311 -9.71 0.80 20.56
N ASP A 312 -9.02 0.11 19.65
CA ASP A 312 -7.65 0.46 19.30
C ASP A 312 -7.70 1.85 18.64
N THR A 313 -7.52 2.90 19.44
CA THR A 313 -7.51 4.31 19.01
C THR A 313 -6.30 4.68 18.14
N ASN A 314 -5.48 3.69 17.76
CA ASN A 314 -4.24 3.85 17.00
C ASN A 314 -4.21 3.01 15.72
N LEU A 315 -5.34 2.93 15.00
CA LEU A 315 -5.34 2.42 13.62
C LEU A 315 -4.42 3.28 12.75
N LYS A 316 -3.60 2.65 11.91
CA LYS A 316 -2.66 3.33 10.99
C LYS A 316 -2.70 2.68 9.61
N GLY A 317 -2.36 3.46 8.59
CA GLY A 317 -2.15 2.97 7.23
C GLY A 317 -3.36 2.23 6.66
N VAL A 318 -3.17 0.99 6.21
CA VAL A 318 -4.21 0.18 5.55
C VAL A 318 -5.35 -0.16 6.51
N GLU A 319 -5.08 -0.42 7.79
CA GLU A 319 -6.13 -0.69 8.80
C GLU A 319 -7.08 0.49 8.97
N LEU A 320 -6.54 1.71 8.98
CA LEU A 320 -7.33 2.95 9.07
C LEU A 320 -8.25 3.11 7.86
N LEU A 321 -7.74 2.83 6.66
CA LEU A 321 -8.51 2.92 5.42
C LEU A 321 -9.63 1.88 5.36
N ILE A 322 -9.37 0.64 5.82
CA ILE A 322 -10.40 -0.41 5.90
C ILE A 322 -11.48 -0.01 6.91
N ASP A 323 -11.11 0.49 8.08
CA ASP A 323 -12.06 0.93 9.10
C ASP A 323 -12.90 2.12 8.62
N PHE A 324 -12.26 3.13 8.03
CA PHE A 324 -12.94 4.27 7.43
C PHE A 324 -13.94 3.83 6.36
N PHE A 325 -13.52 2.94 5.45
CA PHE A 325 -14.37 2.40 4.40
C PHE A 325 -15.64 1.75 4.99
N ASN A 326 -15.49 0.87 5.97
CA ASN A 326 -16.61 0.18 6.60
C ASN A 326 -17.53 1.13 7.36
N LYS A 327 -16.95 2.08 8.11
CA LYS A 327 -17.71 3.11 8.84
C LYS A 327 -18.51 4.00 7.90
N THR A 328 -17.96 4.39 6.76
CA THR A 328 -18.69 5.20 5.77
C THR A 328 -19.84 4.41 5.15
N CYS A 329 -19.63 3.15 4.74
CA CYS A 329 -20.71 2.27 4.25
C CYS A 329 -21.87 2.15 5.28
N GLN A 330 -21.50 1.94 6.54
CA GLN A 330 -22.47 1.82 7.63
C GLN A 330 -23.17 3.15 7.91
N TRP A 331 -22.44 4.27 7.90
CA TRP A 331 -23.01 5.60 8.09
C TRP A 331 -24.07 5.93 7.04
N VAL A 332 -23.79 5.66 5.75
CA VAL A 332 -24.77 5.83 4.66
C VAL A 332 -26.04 5.03 4.95
N THR A 333 -25.89 3.75 5.31
CA THR A 333 -27.00 2.86 5.67
C THR A 333 -27.81 3.43 6.85
N CYS A 334 -27.13 3.82 7.93
CA CYS A 334 -27.74 4.34 9.15
C CYS A 334 -28.46 5.67 8.90
N GLU A 335 -27.88 6.59 8.14
CA GLU A 335 -28.47 7.91 7.84
C GLU A 335 -29.82 7.77 7.13
N ILE A 336 -29.91 6.83 6.18
CA ILE A 336 -31.15 6.54 5.46
C ILE A 336 -32.19 5.92 6.40
N VAL A 337 -31.82 4.89 7.16
CA VAL A 337 -32.76 4.17 8.02
C VAL A 337 -33.23 5.02 9.22
N ARG A 338 -32.39 5.93 9.72
CA ARG A 338 -32.75 6.88 10.79
C ARG A 338 -33.70 7.98 10.32
N SER A 339 -33.79 8.23 9.01
CA SER A 339 -34.72 9.20 8.45
C SER A 339 -36.14 8.62 8.46
N THR A 340 -36.93 8.93 9.50
CA THR A 340 -38.26 8.34 9.74
C THR A 340 -39.29 8.79 8.70
N ALA A 341 -39.34 10.09 8.41
CA ALA A 341 -40.24 10.67 7.42
C ALA A 341 -39.90 10.19 6.00
N LEU A 342 -40.91 9.71 5.26
CA LEU A 342 -40.74 9.14 3.91
C LEU A 342 -40.08 10.13 2.95
N GLU A 343 -40.61 11.34 2.85
CA GLU A 343 -40.10 12.37 1.93
C GLU A 343 -38.65 12.76 2.23
N THR A 344 -38.32 12.96 3.51
CA THR A 344 -36.94 13.22 3.94
C THR A 344 -36.02 12.06 3.58
N ARG A 345 -36.46 10.82 3.78
CA ARG A 345 -35.66 9.63 3.45
C ARG A 345 -35.41 9.49 1.96
N VAL A 346 -36.41 9.81 1.12
CA VAL A 346 -36.24 9.90 -0.35
C VAL A 346 -35.18 10.94 -0.70
N GLN A 347 -35.27 12.14 -0.13
CA GLN A 347 -34.29 13.20 -0.37
C GLN A 347 -32.87 12.78 0.05
N VAL A 348 -32.72 12.05 1.16
CA VAL A 348 -31.42 11.54 1.62
C VAL A 348 -30.84 10.52 0.63
N ILE A 349 -31.63 9.56 0.15
CA ILE A 349 -31.19 8.59 -0.87
C ILE A 349 -30.71 9.31 -2.13
N GLU A 350 -31.53 10.23 -2.67
CA GLU A 350 -31.15 11.00 -3.86
C GLU A 350 -29.91 11.84 -3.63
N LYS A 351 -29.76 12.42 -2.43
CA LYS A 351 -28.59 13.20 -2.06
C LYS A 351 -27.32 12.35 -2.08
N PHE A 352 -27.37 11.12 -1.56
CA PHE A 352 -26.25 10.17 -1.63
C PHE A 352 -25.91 9.77 -3.06
N ILE A 353 -26.89 9.54 -3.93
CA ILE A 353 -26.65 9.27 -5.36
C ILE A 353 -25.91 10.45 -6.02
N ARG A 354 -26.34 11.69 -5.75
CA ARG A 354 -25.64 12.88 -6.24
C ARG A 354 -24.22 13.01 -5.68
N ILE A 355 -24.00 12.70 -4.41
CA ILE A 355 -22.66 12.71 -3.80
C ILE A 355 -21.77 11.64 -4.45
N ALA A 356 -22.27 10.43 -4.67
CA ALA A 356 -21.55 9.37 -5.36
C ALA A 356 -21.11 9.81 -6.76
N PHE A 357 -22.00 10.44 -7.53
CA PHE A 357 -21.65 11.02 -8.82
C PHE A 357 -20.57 12.11 -8.73
N LYS A 358 -20.63 12.98 -7.70
CA LYS A 358 -19.56 13.95 -7.45
C LYS A 358 -18.23 13.30 -7.08
N CYS A 359 -18.24 12.23 -6.30
CA CYS A 359 -17.03 11.45 -6.02
C CYS A 359 -16.43 10.86 -7.31
N TYR A 360 -17.27 10.37 -8.22
CA TYR A 360 -16.81 9.94 -9.56
C TYR A 360 -16.16 11.10 -10.34
N GLN A 361 -16.76 12.29 -10.36
CA GLN A 361 -16.19 13.47 -11.02
C GLN A 361 -14.85 13.90 -10.40
N HIS A 362 -14.69 13.76 -9.08
CA HIS A 362 -13.43 14.01 -8.38
C HIS A 362 -12.43 12.85 -8.45
N ARG A 363 -12.70 11.82 -9.26
CA ARG A 363 -11.84 10.62 -9.38
C ARG A 363 -11.60 9.94 -8.02
N ASN A 364 -12.55 10.08 -7.09
CA ASN A 364 -12.55 9.41 -5.79
C ASN A 364 -13.41 8.15 -5.86
N TYR A 365 -12.79 7.07 -6.34
CA TYR A 365 -13.46 5.78 -6.55
C TYR A 365 -13.69 5.02 -5.24
N SER A 366 -12.90 5.30 -4.21
CA SER A 366 -13.06 4.71 -2.88
C SER A 366 -14.35 5.18 -2.20
N THR A 367 -14.57 6.49 -2.02
CA THR A 367 -15.83 6.99 -1.45
C THR A 367 -17.04 6.66 -2.33
N LEU A 368 -16.89 6.69 -3.66
CA LEU A 368 -17.93 6.22 -4.59
C LEU A 368 -18.39 4.80 -4.23
N MET A 369 -17.43 3.87 -4.06
CA MET A 369 -17.74 2.50 -3.70
C MET A 369 -18.41 2.41 -2.32
N GLN A 370 -17.93 3.18 -1.34
CA GLN A 370 -18.50 3.20 0.01
C GLN A 370 -19.99 3.58 0.01
N ILE A 371 -20.34 4.62 -0.77
CA ILE A 371 -21.73 5.06 -0.89
C ILE A 371 -22.59 4.03 -1.62
N LEU A 372 -22.10 3.46 -2.72
CA LEU A 372 -22.83 2.43 -3.48
C LEU A 372 -23.12 1.20 -2.61
N LEU A 373 -22.13 0.71 -1.86
CA LEU A 373 -22.30 -0.42 -0.94
C LEU A 373 -23.27 -0.10 0.20
N GLY A 374 -23.25 1.13 0.73
CA GLY A 374 -24.24 1.60 1.70
C GLY A 374 -25.67 1.59 1.14
N LEU A 375 -25.86 2.07 -0.10
CA LEU A 375 -27.16 2.06 -0.79
C LEU A 375 -27.63 0.65 -1.15
N GLN A 376 -26.70 -0.28 -1.40
CA GLN A 376 -26.97 -1.69 -1.70
C GLN A 376 -27.16 -2.56 -0.45
N SER A 377 -26.99 -2.00 0.75
CA SER A 377 -27.24 -2.69 2.00
C SER A 377 -28.67 -3.26 2.06
N PRO A 378 -28.88 -4.51 2.54
CA PRO A 378 -30.22 -5.10 2.68
C PRO A 378 -31.19 -4.24 3.49
N ALA A 379 -30.69 -3.44 4.44
CA ALA A 379 -31.51 -2.54 5.23
C ALA A 379 -32.10 -1.38 4.42
N VAL A 380 -31.43 -0.98 3.33
CA VAL A 380 -31.85 0.11 2.43
C VAL A 380 -32.60 -0.46 1.22
N THR A 381 -32.13 -1.54 0.61
CA THR A 381 -32.75 -2.09 -0.62
C THR A 381 -34.16 -2.62 -0.39
N ARG A 382 -34.47 -3.12 0.81
CA ARG A 382 -35.83 -3.57 1.20
C ARG A 382 -36.86 -2.45 1.36
N LEU A 383 -36.46 -1.17 1.31
CA LEU A 383 -37.35 -0.03 1.53
C LEU A 383 -38.19 0.30 0.29
N GLU A 384 -39.00 -0.65 -0.18
CA GLU A 384 -39.75 -0.58 -1.45
C GLU A 384 -40.53 0.72 -1.61
N ARG A 385 -41.36 1.09 -0.61
CA ARG A 385 -42.14 2.35 -0.60
C ARG A 385 -41.28 3.61 -0.76
N THR A 386 -40.03 3.57 -0.29
CA THR A 386 -39.10 4.69 -0.43
C THR A 386 -38.53 4.70 -1.85
N TRP A 387 -38.09 3.55 -2.36
CA TRP A 387 -37.56 3.42 -3.70
C TRP A 387 -38.59 3.75 -4.78
N GLU A 388 -39.88 3.42 -4.59
CA GLU A 388 -40.97 3.83 -5.49
C GLU A 388 -41.01 5.35 -5.70
N ARG A 389 -40.81 6.12 -4.62
CA ARG A 389 -40.85 7.59 -4.61
C ARG A 389 -39.58 8.27 -5.11
N VAL A 390 -38.45 7.57 -5.16
CA VAL A 390 -37.18 8.12 -5.68
C VAL A 390 -37.34 8.44 -7.17
N ASN A 391 -36.90 9.64 -7.56
CA ASN A 391 -36.99 10.11 -8.95
C ASN A 391 -36.28 9.15 -9.91
N GLN A 392 -36.90 8.87 -11.06
CA GLN A 392 -36.36 7.97 -12.08
C GLN A 392 -34.97 8.40 -12.57
N VAL A 393 -34.73 9.71 -12.74
CA VAL A 393 -33.41 10.24 -13.14
C VAL A 393 -32.32 9.84 -12.14
N GLN A 394 -32.63 9.82 -10.84
CA GLN A 394 -31.69 9.40 -9.80
C GLN A 394 -31.48 7.88 -9.81
N LYS A 395 -32.52 7.09 -10.10
CA LYS A 395 -32.40 5.64 -10.27
C LYS A 395 -31.52 5.28 -11.47
N ASP A 396 -31.70 5.97 -12.59
CA ASP A 396 -30.91 5.75 -13.81
C ASP A 396 -29.44 6.09 -13.56
N LEU A 397 -29.17 7.22 -12.89
CA LEU A 397 -27.82 7.59 -12.47
C LEU A 397 -27.20 6.54 -11.53
N LEU A 398 -27.96 6.06 -10.55
CA LEU A 398 -27.50 4.99 -9.66
C LEU A 398 -27.17 3.71 -10.43
N ASN A 399 -27.97 3.34 -11.43
CA ASN A 399 -27.72 2.18 -12.28
C ASN A 399 -26.43 2.35 -13.10
N GLN A 400 -26.20 3.53 -13.69
CA GLN A 400 -24.94 3.84 -14.39
C GLN A 400 -23.73 3.71 -13.46
N LEU A 401 -23.81 4.23 -12.23
CA LEU A 401 -22.75 4.11 -11.23
C LEU A 401 -22.52 2.66 -10.78
N LYS A 402 -23.58 1.85 -10.67
CA LYS A 402 -23.47 0.40 -10.39
C LYS A 402 -22.79 -0.36 -11.52
N GLU A 403 -23.11 -0.04 -12.78
CA GLU A 403 -22.46 -0.62 -13.96
C GLU A 403 -20.96 -0.33 -13.98
N LEU A 404 -20.58 0.91 -13.65
CA LEU A 404 -19.19 1.30 -13.49
C LEU A 404 -18.49 0.49 -12.37
N ALA A 405 -19.18 0.28 -11.24
CA ALA A 405 -18.67 -0.40 -10.06
C ALA A 405 -18.80 -1.93 -10.10
N LYS A 406 -19.04 -2.55 -11.27
CA LYS A 406 -19.16 -4.01 -11.35
C LYS A 406 -17.82 -4.72 -11.10
N PRO A 407 -17.80 -5.82 -10.32
CA PRO A 407 -16.57 -6.59 -10.04
C PRO A 407 -16.12 -7.47 -11.22
N PHE A 408 -16.85 -7.51 -12.33
CA PHE A 408 -16.52 -8.34 -13.48
C PHE A 408 -15.18 -7.95 -14.14
N LYS A 409 -14.49 -8.94 -14.70
CA LYS A 409 -13.16 -8.79 -15.32
C LYS A 409 -12.18 -8.04 -14.39
N ASN A 410 -12.18 -8.41 -13.10
CA ASN A 410 -11.35 -7.78 -12.07
C ASN A 410 -11.54 -6.26 -12.00
N TRP A 411 -12.81 -5.83 -11.91
CA TRP A 411 -13.19 -4.41 -11.83
C TRP A 411 -12.71 -3.57 -13.01
N LYS A 412 -12.78 -4.11 -14.24
CA LYS A 412 -12.26 -3.49 -15.46
C LYS A 412 -12.67 -2.02 -15.60
N ASN A 413 -13.95 -1.68 -15.39
CA ASN A 413 -14.44 -0.32 -15.58
C ASN A 413 -13.80 0.69 -14.63
N ILE A 414 -13.61 0.32 -13.35
CA ILE A 414 -12.90 1.16 -12.38
C ILE A 414 -11.41 1.23 -12.72
N ARG A 415 -10.79 0.11 -13.11
CA ARG A 415 -9.39 0.08 -13.57
C ARG A 415 -9.16 1.01 -14.76
N ASP A 416 -9.97 0.90 -15.80
CA ASP A 416 -9.89 1.75 -17.00
C ASP A 416 -10.07 3.24 -16.62
N CYS A 417 -10.93 3.56 -15.66
CA CYS A 417 -11.07 4.93 -15.16
C CYS A 417 -9.84 5.42 -14.40
N MET A 418 -9.25 4.58 -13.53
CA MET A 418 -8.02 4.90 -12.82
C MET A 418 -6.84 5.06 -13.79
N THR A 419 -6.72 4.17 -14.77
CA THR A 419 -5.67 4.22 -15.80
C THR A 419 -5.77 5.52 -16.60
N LYS A 420 -6.96 5.88 -17.07
CA LYS A 420 -7.19 7.19 -17.72
C LYS A 420 -6.85 8.37 -16.81
N ALA A 421 -7.17 8.25 -15.53
CA ALA A 421 -6.82 9.29 -14.55
C ALA A 421 -5.31 9.41 -14.34
N THR A 422 -4.54 8.32 -14.48
CA THR A 422 -3.08 8.31 -14.33
C THR A 422 -2.32 8.55 -15.62
N GLU A 423 -2.87 8.27 -16.80
CA GLU A 423 -2.21 8.51 -18.10
C GLU A 423 -1.96 10.01 -18.37
N GLU A 424 -2.68 10.89 -17.70
CA GLU A 424 -2.40 12.34 -17.64
C GLU A 424 -1.16 12.68 -16.78
N VAL A 425 -0.53 11.68 -16.15
CA VAL A 425 0.65 11.77 -15.29
C VAL A 425 1.64 10.67 -15.70
N THR A 426 2.65 11.00 -16.51
CA THR A 426 3.66 10.02 -16.95
C THR A 426 4.22 9.21 -15.77
N GLU A 427 4.14 7.87 -15.83
CA GLU A 427 4.55 6.95 -14.75
C GLU A 427 5.99 7.20 -14.26
N SER A 428 6.89 7.64 -15.16
CA SER A 428 8.25 8.05 -14.84
C SER A 428 8.32 9.22 -13.85
N PHE A 429 7.39 10.17 -13.94
CA PHE A 429 7.32 11.37 -13.10
C PHE A 429 6.75 11.07 -11.71
N ALA A 430 5.75 10.18 -11.62
CA ALA A 430 5.21 9.73 -10.33
C ALA A 430 6.26 8.97 -9.51
N VAL A 431 7.03 8.10 -10.18
CA VAL A 431 8.16 7.37 -9.59
C VAL A 431 9.28 8.33 -9.17
N GLU A 432 9.64 9.30 -10.01
CA GLU A 432 10.65 10.31 -9.66
C GLU A 432 10.22 11.19 -8.46
N CYS A 433 8.94 11.56 -8.35
CA CYS A 433 8.42 12.34 -7.22
C CYS A 433 8.45 11.57 -5.90
N VAL A 434 8.04 10.30 -5.90
CA VAL A 434 8.10 9.42 -4.72
C VAL A 434 9.55 9.22 -4.26
N LEU A 435 10.48 9.11 -5.21
CA LEU A 435 11.89 8.87 -4.93
C LEU A 435 12.65 10.13 -4.50
N THR A 436 12.35 11.31 -5.07
CA THR A 436 13.11 12.54 -4.82
C THR A 436 12.58 13.39 -3.66
N GLN A 437 11.38 13.10 -3.13
CA GLN A 437 10.67 13.97 -2.17
C GLN A 437 10.53 15.43 -2.65
N SER A 438 10.66 15.67 -3.96
CA SER A 438 10.58 17.00 -4.57
C SER A 438 9.18 17.22 -5.12
N LEU A 439 8.45 18.18 -4.53
CA LEU A 439 7.12 18.62 -4.98
C LEU A 439 7.19 19.74 -6.03
N LYS A 440 8.38 20.06 -6.56
CA LYS A 440 8.56 21.12 -7.55
C LYS A 440 8.09 20.64 -8.93
N GLY A 441 6.80 20.81 -9.20
CA GLY A 441 6.15 20.48 -10.48
C GLY A 441 4.64 20.25 -10.41
N PHE A 442 4.04 20.34 -9.22
CA PHE A 442 2.65 19.95 -8.94
C PHE A 442 1.54 20.95 -9.36
N GLU A 443 1.74 21.78 -10.38
CA GLU A 443 0.66 22.70 -10.79
C GLU A 443 -0.46 22.02 -11.60
N HIS A 444 -0.22 20.85 -12.20
CA HIS A 444 -1.23 20.12 -12.98
C HIS A 444 -0.98 18.61 -13.03
N VAL A 445 -1.09 17.92 -11.89
CA VAL A 445 -1.01 16.44 -11.83
C VAL A 445 -2.37 15.93 -11.33
N ASP A 446 -3.21 15.49 -12.25
CA ASP A 446 -4.54 14.95 -11.92
C ASP A 446 -4.40 13.51 -11.39
N GLY A 447 -4.49 13.35 -10.06
CA GLY A 447 -4.49 12.04 -9.40
C GLY A 447 -5.89 11.44 -9.24
N CYS A 448 -5.97 10.23 -8.68
CA CYS A 448 -7.23 9.63 -8.23
C CYS A 448 -7.08 9.03 -6.82
N ILE A 449 -8.20 8.80 -6.14
CA ILE A 449 -8.25 8.00 -4.91
C ILE A 449 -8.74 6.61 -5.31
N PRO A 450 -7.83 5.61 -5.36
CA PRO A 450 -8.18 4.28 -5.83
C PRO A 450 -9.06 3.54 -4.83
N PHE A 451 -9.93 2.68 -5.33
CA PHE A 451 -10.59 1.69 -4.47
C PHE A 451 -9.59 0.60 -4.08
N LEU A 452 -8.96 0.76 -2.91
CA LEU A 452 -7.90 -0.13 -2.41
C LEU A 452 -8.32 -1.59 -2.28
N GLY A 453 -9.61 -1.86 -2.10
CA GLY A 453 -10.13 -3.23 -2.04
C GLY A 453 -9.71 -4.09 -3.22
N MET A 454 -9.55 -3.52 -4.43
CA MET A 454 -9.10 -4.28 -5.61
C MET A 454 -7.66 -4.75 -5.51
N PHE A 455 -6.79 -3.99 -4.85
CA PHE A 455 -5.38 -4.33 -4.68
C PHE A 455 -5.18 -5.28 -3.52
N LEU A 456 -5.91 -5.07 -2.42
CA LEU A 456 -5.86 -5.91 -1.23
C LEU A 456 -6.49 -7.31 -1.42
N LEU A 457 -7.27 -7.51 -2.49
CA LEU A 457 -7.84 -8.81 -2.90
C LEU A 457 -6.85 -9.68 -3.70
N LEU A 458 -5.83 -9.06 -4.31
CA LEU A 458 -4.82 -9.74 -5.13
C LEU A 458 -3.56 -10.12 -4.33
N LEU A 459 -3.38 -9.51 -3.16
CA LEU A 459 -2.38 -9.86 -2.14
C LEU A 459 -2.98 -10.82 -1.11
#